data_AF-A3CX21-F1
#
_entry.id   AF-A3CX21-F1
#
_cell.length_a   1.000
_cell.length_b   1.000
_cell.length_c   1.000
_cell.angle_alpha   90.00
_cell.angle_beta   90.00
_cell.angle_gamma   90.00
#
_symmetry.space_group_name_H-M   'P 1'
#
loop_
_entity.id
_entity.type
_entity.pdbx_description
1 polymer ?
#
loop_
_entity_poly.entity_id
_entity_poly.type
_entity_poly.pdbx_seq_one_letter_code
_entity_poly.pdbx_strand_id
1 'polypeptide(L)'
;MSEPRRLPVIRGRVQCTEKESVPVDQCRLCVHSARVMIGGRELPSPARAYCSRCRDAPDIDMAKVEAILCDDKQGEGFRNIANIIS
;
A
#
# COMPACT_ATOMS: atom_id res chain seq x y z
N MET A 1 -9.60 -14.16 -10.93
CA MET A 1 -8.60 -13.19 -10.44
C MET A 1 -9.39 -12.10 -9.73
N SER A 2 -9.23 -11.91 -8.42
CA SER A 2 -9.99 -10.87 -7.70
C SER A 2 -9.29 -9.51 -7.83
N GLU A 3 -10.06 -8.44 -8.02
CA GLU A 3 -9.54 -7.08 -8.17
C GLU A 3 -9.02 -6.50 -6.84
N PRO A 4 -7.92 -5.73 -6.87
CA PRO A 4 -7.41 -5.00 -5.72
C PRO A 4 -8.37 -3.89 -5.30
N ARG A 5 -8.48 -3.63 -4.00
CA ARG A 5 -9.26 -2.49 -3.47
C ARG A 5 -8.51 -1.19 -3.72
N ARG A 6 -9.16 -0.22 -4.35
CA ARG A 6 -8.63 1.14 -4.49
C ARG A 6 -8.99 1.95 -3.23
N LEU A 7 -7.97 2.29 -2.45
CA LEU A 7 -8.11 3.10 -1.23
C LEU A 7 -7.67 4.54 -1.54
N PRO A 8 -8.57 5.53 -1.61
CA PRO A 8 -8.19 6.91 -1.86
C PRO A 8 -7.40 7.49 -0.69
N VAL A 9 -6.41 8.33 -1.00
CA VAL A 9 -5.68 9.10 0.00
C VAL A 9 -6.42 10.42 0.23
N ILE A 10 -6.86 10.65 1.45
CA ILE A 10 -7.51 11.88 1.85
C ILE A 10 -6.71 12.48 3.00
N ARG A 11 -6.14 13.67 2.77
CA ARG A 11 -5.30 14.38 3.76
C ARG A 11 -4.14 13.51 4.29
N GLY A 12 -3.45 12.79 3.40
CA GLY A 12 -2.31 11.94 3.74
C GLY A 12 -2.68 10.64 4.49
N ARG A 13 -3.96 10.25 4.50
CA ARG A 13 -4.42 9.03 5.16
C ARG A 13 -5.25 8.18 4.21
N VAL A 14 -5.30 6.87 4.48
CA VAL A 14 -6.19 5.93 3.81
C VAL A 14 -7.13 5.30 4.83
N GLN A 15 -8.38 5.05 4.42
CA GLN A 15 -9.29 4.21 5.18
C GLN A 15 -8.93 2.74 4.87
N CYS A 16 -8.17 2.10 5.76
CA CYS A 16 -7.62 0.76 5.51
C CYS A 16 -8.70 -0.32 5.66
N THR A 17 -9.46 -0.23 6.74
CA THR A 17 -10.64 -1.05 7.05
C THR A 17 -11.81 -0.13 7.37
N GLU A 18 -13.02 -0.66 7.58
CA GLU A 18 -14.17 0.16 7.99
C GLU A 18 -13.95 0.90 9.31
N LYS A 19 -13.09 0.38 10.19
CA LYS A 19 -12.88 0.89 11.55
C LYS A 19 -11.59 1.69 11.70
N GLU A 20 -10.66 1.56 10.75
CA GLU A 20 -9.31 2.09 10.90
C GLU A 20 -8.85 2.92 9.69
N SER A 21 -8.37 4.12 10.00
CA SER A 21 -7.63 4.96 9.08
C SER A 21 -6.17 5.02 9.48
N VAL A 22 -5.26 4.79 8.53
CA VAL A 22 -3.80 4.81 8.74
C VAL A 22 -3.14 5.91 7.90
N PRO A 23 -1.98 6.46 8.32
CA PRO A 23 -1.17 7.33 7.48
C PRO A 23 -0.73 6.61 6.20
N VAL A 24 -0.73 7.31 5.07
CA VAL A 24 -0.32 6.74 3.78
C VAL A 24 1.11 6.20 3.80
N ASP A 25 1.99 6.82 4.59
CA ASP A 25 3.38 6.36 4.80
C ASP A 25 3.46 4.95 5.36
N GLN A 26 2.49 4.51 6.18
CA GLN A 26 2.50 3.14 6.69
C GLN A 26 2.28 2.12 5.58
N CYS A 27 1.50 2.45 4.54
CA CYS A 27 1.23 1.52 3.45
C CYS A 27 2.51 1.09 2.70
N ARG A 28 3.57 1.90 2.74
CA ARG A 28 4.88 1.56 2.16
C ARG A 28 5.54 0.34 2.82
N LEU A 29 5.08 -0.05 4.01
CA LEU A 29 5.56 -1.21 4.77
C LEU A 29 4.48 -2.29 4.89
N CYS A 30 3.33 -2.14 4.22
CA CYS A 30 2.24 -3.09 4.32
C CYS A 30 2.37 -4.21 3.30
N VAL A 31 2.18 -5.46 3.72
CA VAL A 31 2.27 -6.65 2.84
C VAL A 31 1.20 -6.64 1.75
N HIS A 32 0.09 -5.96 2.01
CA HIS A 32 -1.05 -5.84 1.11
C HIS A 32 -0.95 -4.65 0.16
N SER A 33 0.01 -3.74 0.34
CA SER A 33 0.19 -2.59 -0.55
C SER A 33 0.87 -3.06 -1.84
N ALA A 34 0.07 -3.26 -2.89
CA ALA A 34 0.56 -3.83 -4.13
C ALA A 34 1.14 -2.77 -5.07
N ARG A 35 0.37 -1.68 -5.27
CA ARG A 35 0.67 -0.56 -6.16
C ARG A 35 0.16 0.75 -5.56
N VAL A 36 0.63 1.86 -6.10
CA VAL A 36 0.19 3.21 -5.76
C VAL A 36 -0.20 3.98 -7.02
N MET A 37 -1.09 4.96 -6.86
CA MET A 37 -1.49 5.89 -7.90
C MET A 37 -0.85 7.25 -7.67
N ILE A 38 -0.14 7.78 -8.67
CA ILE A 38 0.46 9.12 -8.65
C ILE A 38 0.19 9.79 -10.00
N GLY A 39 -0.48 10.94 -10.01
CA GLY A 39 -0.78 11.67 -11.24
C GLY A 39 -1.56 10.83 -12.25
N GLY A 40 -2.51 10.01 -11.77
CA GLY A 40 -3.27 9.08 -12.60
C GLY A 40 -2.49 7.86 -13.15
N ARG A 41 -1.24 7.64 -12.72
CA ARG A 41 -0.42 6.49 -13.14
C ARG A 41 -0.28 5.47 -12.01
N GLU A 42 -0.38 4.19 -12.36
CA GLU A 42 -0.06 3.07 -11.46
C GLU A 42 1.45 2.83 -11.42
N LEU A 43 2.01 2.80 -10.21
CA LEU A 43 3.40 2.45 -9.97
C LEU A 43 3.49 1.32 -8.93
N PRO A 44 4.52 0.47 -8.97
CA PRO A 44 4.75 -0.53 -7.93
C PRO A 44 4.86 0.13 -6.55
N SER A 45 4.30 -0.50 -5.53
CA SER A 45 4.40 0.02 -4.15
C SER A 45 5.84 -0.10 -3.64
N PRO A 46 6.35 0.84 -2.83
CA PRO A 46 7.64 0.70 -2.16
C PRO A 46 7.70 -0.53 -1.23
N ALA A 47 6.55 -1.05 -0.80
CA ALA A 47 6.45 -2.31 -0.06
C ALA A 47 7.08 -3.49 -0.82
N ARG A 48 7.13 -3.42 -2.16
CA ARG A 48 7.76 -4.42 -3.02
C ARG A 48 9.28 -4.51 -2.86
N ALA A 49 9.92 -3.51 -2.24
CA ALA A 49 11.35 -3.55 -1.94
C ALA A 49 11.70 -4.74 -1.03
N TYR A 50 10.77 -5.11 -0.16
CA TYR A 50 10.90 -6.23 0.78
C TYR A 50 10.39 -7.55 0.22
N CYS A 51 9.84 -7.56 -1.01
CA CYS A 51 9.40 -8.78 -1.65
C CYS A 51 10.61 -9.57 -2.17
N SER A 52 10.85 -10.77 -1.62
CA SER A 52 11.95 -11.65 -2.04
C SER A 52 11.95 -12.01 -3.54
N ARG A 53 10.77 -11.96 -4.17
CA ARG A 53 10.54 -12.27 -5.58
C ARG A 53 10.69 -11.08 -6.52
N CYS A 54 10.29 -9.88 -6.12
CA CYS A 54 10.30 -8.69 -6.97
C CYS A 54 11.57 -7.85 -6.77
N ARG A 55 11.97 -7.64 -5.51
CA ARG A 55 13.10 -6.77 -5.08
C ARG A 55 13.10 -5.38 -5.73
N ASP A 56 11.91 -4.87 -6.07
CA ASP A 56 11.76 -3.58 -6.73
C ASP A 56 11.61 -2.51 -5.65
N ALA A 57 12.52 -1.54 -5.63
CA ALA A 57 12.57 -0.47 -4.64
C ALA A 57 12.34 0.88 -5.31
N PRO A 58 11.11 1.16 -5.79
CA PRO A 58 10.80 2.42 -6.41
C PRO A 58 10.87 3.54 -5.35
N ASP A 59 11.65 4.57 -5.65
CA ASP A 59 11.70 5.79 -4.84
C ASP A 59 10.43 6.61 -5.09
N ILE A 60 9.47 6.47 -4.19
CA ILE A 60 8.16 7.10 -4.29
C ILE A 60 7.96 8.07 -3.15
N ASP A 61 7.68 9.32 -3.52
CA ASP A 61 7.18 10.34 -2.62
C ASP A 61 5.73 10.03 -2.23
N MET A 62 5.55 9.40 -1.07
CA MET A 62 4.24 8.99 -0.54
C MET A 62 3.29 10.17 -0.34
N ALA A 63 3.78 11.40 -0.20
CA ALA A 63 2.95 12.60 -0.07
C ALA A 63 2.21 12.96 -1.37
N LYS A 64 2.68 12.47 -2.52
CA LYS A 64 2.06 12.67 -3.84
C LYS A 64 1.11 11.54 -4.23
N VAL A 65 0.96 10.51 -3.38
CA VAL A 65 0.10 9.36 -3.67
C VAL A 65 -1.37 9.76 -3.53
N GLU A 66 -2.14 9.47 -4.58
CA GLU A 66 -3.57 9.76 -4.68
C GLU A 66 -4.41 8.58 -4.20
N ALA A 67 -3.92 7.35 -4.39
CA ALA A 67 -4.59 6.13 -3.96
C ALA A 67 -3.61 4.97 -3.80
N ILE A 68 -3.98 4.03 -2.94
CA ILE A 68 -3.30 2.73 -2.79
C ILE A 68 -4.16 1.65 -3.44
N LEU A 69 -3.53 0.79 -4.25
CA LEU A 69 -4.17 -0.45 -4.71
C LEU A 69 -3.76 -1.57 -3.75
N CYS A 70 -4.73 -1.99 -2.94
CA CYS A 70 -4.55 -2.89 -1.81
C CYS A 70 -5.06 -4.30 -2.14
N ASP A 71 -4.22 -5.31 -1.93
CA ASP A 71 -4.53 -6.73 -2.13
C ASP A 71 -5.22 -7.38 -0.90
N ASP A 72 -5.41 -6.65 0.19
CA ASP A 72 -6.18 -7.15 1.34
C ASP A 72 -7.66 -7.24 0.94
N LYS A 73 -8.16 -8.46 0.83
CA LYS A 73 -9.54 -8.74 0.39
C LYS A 73 -10.51 -8.92 1.55
N GLN A 74 -10.01 -9.27 2.74
CA GLN A 74 -10.83 -9.66 3.88
C GLN A 74 -10.94 -8.54 4.93
N GLY A 75 -10.28 -7.41 4.70
CA GLY A 75 -10.20 -6.35 5.69
C GLY A 75 -9.32 -6.77 6.87
N GLU A 76 -8.29 -7.58 6.62
CA GLU A 76 -7.28 -7.96 7.62
C GLU A 76 -6.59 -6.72 8.22
N GLY A 77 -6.54 -5.63 7.44
CA GLY A 77 -5.99 -4.36 7.86
C GLY A 77 -4.49 -4.26 7.65
N PHE A 78 -3.86 -3.33 8.37
CA PHE A 78 -2.43 -3.07 8.20
C PHE A 78 -1.58 -4.22 8.75
N ARG A 79 -0.68 -4.76 7.91
CA ARG A 79 0.25 -5.83 8.26
C ARG A 79 1.67 -5.43 7.85
N ASN A 80 2.50 -5.09 8.83
CA ASN A 80 3.88 -4.67 8.60
C ASN A 80 4.73 -5.86 8.09
N ILE A 81 5.38 -5.69 6.93
CA ILE A 81 6.27 -6.70 6.33
C ILE A 81 7.40 -7.10 7.29
N ALA A 82 7.92 -6.16 8.08
CA ALA A 82 9.01 -6.43 9.03
C ALA A 82 8.64 -7.51 10.06
N ASN A 83 7.36 -7.62 10.43
CA ASN A 83 6.89 -8.63 11.38
C ASN A 83 6.71 -10.02 10.75
N ILE A 84 6.76 -10.13 9.42
CA ILE A 84 6.59 -11.40 8.68
C ILE A 84 7.94 -12.04 8.33
N ILE A 85 8.97 -11.23 8.11
CA ILE A 85 10.32 -11.70 7.75
C ILE A 85 11.22 -11.98 8.96
N SER A 86 10.69 -11.87 10.19
CA SER A 86 11.42 -12.12 11.44
C SER A 86 11.35 -13.57 11.91
#